data_AF-A0A093XXI2-F1
#
_entry.id   AF-A0A093XXI2-F1
#
_cell.length_a   1.000
_cell.length_b   1.000
_cell.length_c   1.000
_cell.angle_alpha   90.00
_cell.angle_beta   90.00
_cell.angle_gamma   90.00
#
_symmetry.space_group_name_H-M   'P 1'
#
loop_
_entity.id
_entity.type
_entity.pdbx_description
1 polymer ?
#
loop_
_entity_poly.entity_id
_entity_poly.type
_entity_poly.pdbx_seq_one_letter_code
_entity_poly.pdbx_strand_id
1 'polypeptide(L)'
;MVFVKPIFALSLLAGLVAPALSAAVRINALGDSITGSPGCWRALLYQKLVEANITDIDFVGTLPGQGCGIDYDGENDGHGGFLATGIVADNQLPGWLAVSQPDVVMMQLATNDVWSNIATATILDAFSTLVDQMRDSKSTMHIVVAQITPMNPTDGCATCEAGIIALNDAIPAWAEEKSTTESPITVVDCYTGYDTATDTYDGVHPNDSGNAKLAAAWFEPLSAAIAAASS
;
A
#
# COMPACT_ATOMS: atom_id res chain seq x y z
N MET A 1 33.74 -76.00 7.38
CA MET A 1 33.16 -75.03 6.42
C MET A 1 32.04 -74.28 7.12
N VAL A 2 32.28 -73.04 7.53
CA VAL A 2 31.27 -72.19 8.18
C VAL A 2 30.63 -71.33 7.10
N PHE A 3 29.33 -71.49 6.88
CA PHE A 3 28.55 -70.66 5.95
C PHE A 3 28.13 -69.38 6.64
N VAL A 4 28.61 -68.24 6.15
CA VAL A 4 28.16 -66.90 6.57
C VAL A 4 27.10 -66.44 5.58
N LYS A 5 25.87 -66.17 6.05
CA LYS A 5 24.78 -65.57 5.25
C LYS A 5 24.96 -64.05 5.21
N PRO A 6 24.77 -63.39 4.04
CA PRO A 6 24.78 -61.94 3.97
C PRO A 6 23.42 -61.38 4.42
N ILE A 7 23.46 -60.38 5.30
CA ILE A 7 22.28 -59.57 5.66
C ILE A 7 22.30 -58.35 4.74
N PHE A 8 21.28 -58.23 3.87
CA PHE A 8 21.02 -57.01 3.13
C PHE A 8 20.22 -56.06 4.02
N ALA A 9 20.85 -54.96 4.42
CA ALA A 9 20.15 -53.84 5.07
C ALA A 9 19.55 -52.94 3.99
N LEU A 10 18.21 -52.89 3.93
CA LEU A 10 17.48 -51.97 3.07
C LEU A 10 17.33 -50.63 3.82
N SER A 11 18.15 -49.65 3.47
CA SER A 11 18.08 -48.29 4.03
C SER A 11 16.92 -47.54 3.38
N LEU A 12 15.84 -47.33 4.13
CA LEU A 12 14.73 -46.46 3.74
C LEU A 12 15.14 -45.00 4.01
N LEU A 13 15.53 -44.24 2.98
CA LEU A 13 15.68 -42.79 3.08
C LEU A 13 14.28 -42.17 3.11
N ALA A 14 13.77 -41.87 4.30
CA ALA A 14 12.65 -40.94 4.45
C ALA A 14 13.19 -39.52 4.25
N GLY A 15 12.91 -38.92 3.09
CA GLY A 15 13.19 -37.51 2.85
C GLY A 15 12.30 -36.66 3.74
N LEU A 16 12.89 -35.94 4.70
CA LEU A 16 12.22 -34.85 5.40
C LEU A 16 11.98 -33.72 4.38
N VAL A 17 10.75 -33.63 3.88
CA VAL A 17 10.27 -32.40 3.23
C VAL A 17 10.03 -31.40 4.35
N ALA A 18 11.01 -30.55 4.63
CA ALA A 18 10.77 -29.37 5.45
C ALA A 18 9.85 -28.44 4.63
N PRO A 19 8.68 -28.03 5.13
CA PRO A 19 7.94 -26.97 4.49
C PRO A 19 8.85 -25.74 4.45
N ALA A 20 9.01 -25.14 3.26
CA ALA A 20 9.58 -23.81 3.17
C ALA A 20 8.69 -22.91 4.02
N LEU A 21 9.25 -22.26 5.05
CA LEU A 21 8.54 -21.14 5.67
C LEU A 21 8.30 -20.13 4.55
N SER A 22 7.04 -19.80 4.28
CA SER A 22 6.73 -18.62 3.46
C SER A 22 7.35 -17.42 4.16
N ALA A 23 8.10 -16.61 3.41
CA ALA A 23 8.52 -15.32 3.93
C ALA A 23 7.27 -14.44 4.16
N ALA A 24 7.34 -13.53 5.13
CA ALA A 24 6.28 -12.56 5.36
C ALA A 24 6.09 -11.68 4.12
N VAL A 25 4.84 -11.34 3.79
CA VAL A 25 4.53 -10.43 2.69
C VAL A 25 4.93 -9.01 3.07
N ARG A 26 5.82 -8.42 2.26
CA ARG A 26 6.35 -7.07 2.47
C ARG A 26 5.38 -6.04 1.89
N ILE A 27 4.86 -5.15 2.74
CA ILE A 27 3.84 -4.16 2.40
C ILE A 27 4.42 -2.76 2.52
N ASN A 28 4.49 -2.01 1.42
CA ASN A 28 4.91 -0.62 1.44
C ASN A 28 3.70 0.31 1.36
N ALA A 29 3.52 1.15 2.38
CA ALA A 29 2.54 2.23 2.36
C ALA A 29 3.16 3.51 1.77
N LEU A 30 2.95 3.72 0.47
CA LEU A 30 3.41 4.88 -0.28
C LEU A 30 2.36 5.99 -0.25
N GLY A 31 2.78 7.22 0.06
CA GLY A 31 1.85 8.34 -0.02
C GLY A 31 2.40 9.69 0.40
N ASP A 32 1.48 10.59 0.68
CA ASP A 32 1.78 11.93 1.18
C ASP A 32 1.67 12.03 2.71
N SER A 33 1.29 13.21 3.24
CA SER A 33 1.05 13.41 4.66
C SER A 33 -0.08 12.53 5.19
N ILE A 34 -1.12 12.24 4.40
CA ILE A 34 -2.21 11.39 4.86
C ILE A 34 -1.69 9.98 5.19
N THR A 35 -0.69 9.48 4.46
CA THR A 35 -0.04 8.21 4.77
C THR A 35 0.96 8.33 5.90
N GLY A 36 1.90 9.27 5.81
CA GLY A 36 3.03 9.35 6.73
C GLY A 36 2.67 9.95 8.09
N SER A 37 2.21 11.19 8.10
CA SER A 37 1.80 11.90 9.31
C SER A 37 0.96 13.09 8.87
N PRO A 38 -0.26 13.23 9.40
CA PRO A 38 -0.72 12.81 10.73
C PRO A 38 -1.69 11.61 10.71
N GLY A 39 -1.76 10.88 11.82
CA GLY A 39 -2.85 9.95 12.07
C GLY A 39 -2.42 8.54 12.47
N CYS A 40 -3.43 7.70 12.61
CA CYS A 40 -3.36 6.39 13.24
C CYS A 40 -3.89 5.26 12.34
N TRP A 41 -4.37 5.56 11.14
CA TRP A 41 -5.10 4.59 10.33
C TRP A 41 -4.26 3.36 9.96
N ARG A 42 -2.94 3.49 9.74
CA ARG A 42 -2.04 2.34 9.51
C ARG A 42 -1.97 1.41 10.72
N ALA A 43 -1.87 1.97 11.93
CA ALA A 43 -1.91 1.18 13.16
C ALA A 43 -3.25 0.45 13.32
N LEU A 44 -4.37 1.14 13.07
CA LEU A 44 -5.70 0.54 13.12
C LEU A 44 -5.89 -0.55 12.06
N LEU A 45 -5.37 -0.33 10.85
CA LEU A 45 -5.39 -1.31 9.76
C LEU A 45 -4.56 -2.54 10.10
N TYR A 46 -3.34 -2.35 10.62
CA TYR A 46 -2.49 -3.44 11.08
C TYR A 46 -3.20 -4.30 12.13
N GLN A 47 -3.83 -3.68 13.14
CA GLN A 47 -4.61 -4.43 14.13
C GLN A 47 -5.76 -5.22 13.51
N LYS A 48 -6.47 -4.66 12.52
CA LYS A 48 -7.52 -5.39 11.78
C LYS A 48 -6.97 -6.62 11.03
N LEU A 49 -5.80 -6.50 10.39
CA LEU A 49 -5.14 -7.62 9.73
C LEU A 49 -4.79 -8.72 10.74
N VAL A 50 -4.19 -8.35 11.86
CA VAL A 50 -3.82 -9.29 12.94
C VAL A 50 -5.06 -9.97 13.54
N GLU A 51 -6.13 -9.21 13.82
CA GLU A 51 -7.42 -9.74 14.30
C GLU A 51 -8.06 -10.72 13.31
N ALA A 52 -7.80 -10.54 12.01
CA ALA A 52 -8.21 -11.45 10.94
C ALA A 52 -7.26 -12.65 10.73
N ASN A 53 -6.23 -12.81 11.57
CA ASN A 53 -5.16 -13.81 11.45
C ASN A 53 -4.25 -13.65 10.23
N ILE A 54 -4.14 -12.43 9.69
CA ILE A 54 -3.17 -12.08 8.65
C ILE A 54 -1.92 -11.54 9.36
N THR A 55 -1.03 -12.44 9.78
CA THR A 55 0.13 -12.12 10.65
C THR A 55 1.49 -12.33 9.97
N ASP A 56 1.54 -13.03 8.84
CA ASP A 56 2.77 -13.23 8.06
C ASP A 56 2.99 -12.04 7.12
N ILE A 57 3.07 -10.84 7.71
CA ILE A 57 3.23 -9.55 7.00
C ILE A 57 4.36 -8.74 7.63
N ASP A 58 4.99 -7.89 6.83
CA ASP A 58 6.09 -6.98 7.20
C ASP A 58 5.81 -5.63 6.54
N PHE A 59 5.42 -4.61 7.30
CA PHE A 59 5.34 -3.26 6.77
C PHE A 59 6.76 -2.73 6.55
N VAL A 60 7.00 -2.12 5.39
CA VAL A 60 8.34 -1.75 4.94
C VAL A 60 8.33 -0.35 4.35
N GLY A 61 9.45 0.35 4.46
CA GLY A 61 9.60 1.70 3.94
C GLY A 61 10.86 2.37 4.43
N THR A 62 11.11 3.59 3.97
CA THR A 62 12.26 4.40 4.36
C THR A 62 12.01 5.23 5.62
N LEU A 63 10.74 5.37 6.03
CA LEU A 63 10.33 6.07 7.23
C LEU A 63 9.87 5.08 8.31
N PRO A 64 10.15 5.36 9.59
CA PRO A 64 9.64 4.53 10.68
C PRO A 64 8.13 4.71 10.86
N GLY A 65 7.52 3.80 11.60
CA GLY A 65 6.18 3.99 12.16
C GLY A 65 6.06 5.28 12.98
N GLN A 66 4.90 5.92 12.86
CA GLN A 66 4.57 7.16 13.56
C GLN A 66 3.82 6.84 14.85
N GLY A 67 4.01 7.68 15.87
CA GLY A 67 3.45 7.46 17.19
C GLY A 67 1.93 7.59 17.22
N CYS A 68 1.24 6.47 17.45
CA CYS A 68 -0.21 6.40 17.62
C CYS A 68 -0.62 5.90 19.03
N GLY A 69 0.34 5.51 19.88
CA GLY A 69 0.05 4.86 21.18
C GLY A 69 -0.49 3.43 21.05
N ILE A 70 -0.51 2.89 19.83
CA ILE A 70 -0.81 1.51 19.48
C ILE A 70 0.50 0.90 18.98
N ASP A 71 0.80 -0.32 19.41
CA ASP A 71 1.95 -1.08 18.90
C ASP A 71 1.57 -1.72 17.56
N TYR A 72 2.42 -1.56 16.55
CA TYR A 72 2.19 -2.05 15.19
C TYR A 72 3.50 -2.00 14.39
N ASP A 73 3.56 -2.81 13.33
CA ASP A 73 4.58 -2.68 12.30
C ASP A 73 4.22 -1.50 11.40
N GLY A 74 5.07 -0.47 11.36
CA GLY A 74 4.64 0.88 10.98
C GLY A 74 5.45 1.53 9.88
N GLU A 75 6.50 0.86 9.40
CA GLU A 75 7.37 1.37 8.36
C GLU A 75 6.57 1.73 7.10
N ASN A 76 6.95 2.84 6.45
CA ASN A 76 6.18 3.43 5.36
C ASN A 76 7.05 4.35 4.48
N ASP A 77 6.50 4.74 3.35
CA ASP A 77 7.00 5.79 2.46
C ASP A 77 5.94 6.90 2.30
N GLY A 78 5.41 7.37 3.44
CA GLY A 78 4.47 8.49 3.50
C GLY A 78 5.18 9.83 3.71
N HIS A 79 5.30 10.64 2.66
CA HIS A 79 6.10 11.86 2.68
C HIS A 79 5.23 13.13 2.68
N GLY A 80 5.18 13.82 3.82
CA GLY A 80 4.37 15.03 3.97
C GLY A 80 4.70 16.11 2.93
N GLY A 81 3.67 16.60 2.23
CA GLY A 81 3.78 17.63 1.19
C GLY A 81 4.28 17.14 -0.17
N PHE A 82 4.55 15.84 -0.34
CA PHE A 82 5.03 15.31 -1.61
C PHE A 82 3.89 15.19 -2.62
N LEU A 83 4.24 15.43 -3.87
CA LEU A 83 3.38 15.27 -5.04
C LEU A 83 3.77 13.99 -5.78
N ALA A 84 2.80 13.30 -6.39
CA ALA A 84 3.08 12.20 -7.31
C ALA A 84 3.98 12.67 -8.47
N THR A 85 3.63 13.83 -9.04
CA THR A 85 4.43 14.44 -10.11
C THR A 85 5.83 14.85 -9.65
N GLY A 86 5.97 15.28 -8.40
CA GLY A 86 7.28 15.59 -7.81
C GLY A 86 8.16 14.36 -7.62
N ILE A 87 7.60 13.27 -7.07
CA ILE A 87 8.29 11.99 -6.89
C ILE A 87 8.84 11.46 -8.22
N VAL A 88 8.04 11.56 -9.29
CA VAL A 88 8.44 11.19 -10.64
C VAL A 88 9.54 12.12 -11.17
N ALA A 89 9.36 13.43 -11.06
CA ALA A 89 10.32 14.42 -11.55
C ALA A 89 11.71 14.26 -10.91
N ASP A 90 11.74 13.97 -9.62
CA ASP A 90 12.98 13.77 -8.85
C ASP A 90 13.47 12.31 -8.85
N ASN A 91 12.75 11.41 -9.53
CA ASN A 91 13.05 9.97 -9.65
C ASN A 91 13.35 9.29 -8.30
N GLN A 92 12.49 9.52 -7.31
CA GLN A 92 12.75 9.10 -5.92
C GLN A 92 12.36 7.64 -5.66
N LEU A 93 11.23 7.18 -6.20
CA LEU A 93 10.64 5.88 -5.88
C LEU A 93 11.59 4.68 -6.11
N PRO A 94 12.42 4.61 -7.19
CA PRO A 94 13.35 3.49 -7.36
C PRO A 94 14.32 3.31 -6.18
N GLY A 95 14.77 4.41 -5.57
CA GLY A 95 15.63 4.36 -4.40
C GLY A 95 14.93 3.82 -3.16
N TRP A 96 13.66 4.17 -2.97
CA TRP A 96 12.83 3.66 -1.88
C TRP A 96 12.52 2.17 -2.05
N LEU A 97 12.13 1.75 -3.26
CA LEU A 97 11.86 0.35 -3.58
C LEU A 97 13.10 -0.55 -3.41
N ALA A 98 14.31 -0.04 -3.69
CA ALA A 98 15.54 -0.79 -3.46
C ALA A 98 15.78 -1.09 -1.96
N VAL A 99 15.28 -0.24 -1.06
CA VAL A 99 15.33 -0.41 0.39
C VAL A 99 14.17 -1.27 0.88
N SER A 100 12.94 -0.96 0.49
CA SER A 100 11.75 -1.60 1.02
C SER A 100 11.46 -2.95 0.39
N GLN A 101 11.84 -3.18 -0.87
CA GLN A 101 11.62 -4.42 -1.64
C GLN A 101 10.22 -5.03 -1.41
N PRO A 102 9.13 -4.29 -1.67
CA PRO A 102 7.79 -4.76 -1.33
C PRO A 102 7.27 -5.84 -2.28
N ASP A 103 6.36 -6.65 -1.76
CA ASP A 103 5.49 -7.54 -2.52
C ASP A 103 4.19 -6.83 -2.90
N VAL A 104 3.71 -5.98 -1.99
CA VAL A 104 2.49 -5.18 -2.10
C VAL A 104 2.82 -3.70 -1.90
N VAL A 105 2.33 -2.82 -2.77
CA VAL A 105 2.33 -1.36 -2.54
C VAL A 105 0.90 -0.88 -2.36
N MET A 106 0.65 -0.18 -1.26
CA MET A 106 -0.54 0.63 -1.05
C MET A 106 -0.21 2.07 -1.39
N MET A 107 -0.94 2.69 -2.31
CA MET A 107 -0.69 4.05 -2.76
C MET A 107 -1.89 4.97 -2.47
N GLN A 108 -1.70 5.94 -1.57
CA GLN A 108 -2.60 7.09 -1.37
C GLN A 108 -1.79 8.38 -1.54
N LEU A 109 -1.87 8.97 -2.71
CA LEU A 109 -0.98 10.03 -3.17
C LEU A 109 -1.74 10.96 -4.12
N ALA A 110 -1.26 12.19 -4.32
CA ALA A 110 -1.84 13.23 -5.17
C ALA A 110 -2.85 14.19 -4.54
N THR A 111 -3.03 14.16 -3.21
CA THR A 111 -3.71 15.24 -2.49
C THR A 111 -3.02 16.58 -2.77
N ASN A 112 -1.69 16.61 -2.69
CA ASN A 112 -0.90 17.81 -2.92
C ASN A 112 -0.86 18.24 -4.40
N ASP A 113 -0.95 17.31 -5.34
CA ASP A 113 -1.04 17.62 -6.78
C ASP A 113 -2.36 18.33 -7.08
N VAL A 114 -3.48 17.81 -6.55
CA VAL A 114 -4.80 18.44 -6.69
C VAL A 114 -4.82 19.81 -6.01
N TRP A 115 -4.25 19.94 -4.81
CA TRP A 115 -4.15 21.23 -4.12
C TRP A 115 -3.27 22.22 -4.90
N SER A 116 -2.24 21.73 -5.57
CA SER A 116 -1.40 22.53 -6.48
C SER A 116 -2.05 22.80 -7.84
N ASN A 117 -3.32 22.40 -8.02
CA ASN A 117 -4.09 22.57 -9.25
C ASN A 117 -3.42 21.95 -10.48
N ILE A 118 -2.73 20.82 -10.28
CA ILE A 118 -2.18 19.99 -11.35
C ILE A 118 -3.33 19.26 -12.06
N ALA A 119 -3.26 19.19 -13.39
CA ALA A 119 -4.29 18.55 -14.18
C ALA A 119 -4.36 17.04 -13.92
N THR A 120 -5.57 16.48 -13.85
CA THR A 120 -5.82 15.04 -13.66
C THR A 120 -4.99 14.16 -14.60
N ALA A 121 -4.92 14.52 -15.89
CA ALA A 121 -4.13 13.76 -16.86
C ALA A 121 -2.64 13.67 -16.47
N THR A 122 -2.04 14.77 -16.01
CA THR A 122 -0.65 14.80 -15.55
C THR A 122 -0.44 13.97 -14.28
N ILE A 123 -1.42 13.94 -13.37
CA ILE A 123 -1.39 13.07 -12.19
C ILE A 123 -1.42 11.61 -12.60
N LEU A 124 -2.29 11.22 -13.54
CA LEU A 124 -2.38 9.84 -14.04
C LEU A 124 -1.13 9.40 -14.84
N ASP A 125 -0.49 10.32 -15.56
CA ASP A 125 0.81 10.06 -16.20
C ASP A 125 1.90 9.77 -15.13
N ALA A 126 1.87 10.53 -14.02
CA ALA A 126 2.75 10.27 -12.89
C ALA A 126 2.45 8.91 -12.23
N PHE A 127 1.17 8.59 -11.95
CA PHE A 127 0.78 7.28 -11.43
C PHE A 127 1.23 6.14 -12.35
N SER A 128 1.06 6.29 -13.66
CA SER A 128 1.55 5.32 -14.65
C SER A 128 3.06 5.10 -14.53
N THR A 129 3.83 6.18 -14.39
CA THR A 129 5.29 6.12 -14.23
C THR A 129 5.69 5.46 -12.92
N LEU A 130 5.02 5.77 -11.81
CA LEU A 130 5.26 5.14 -10.51
C LEU A 130 4.98 3.64 -10.57
N VAL A 131 3.88 3.21 -11.22
CA VAL A 131 3.57 1.80 -11.43
C VAL A 131 4.61 1.10 -12.29
N ASP A 132 5.15 1.76 -13.32
CA ASP A 132 6.22 1.19 -14.14
C ASP A 132 7.51 1.00 -13.32
N GLN A 133 7.88 1.99 -12.49
CA GLN A 133 9.01 1.88 -11.56
C GLN A 133 8.82 0.75 -10.52
N MET A 134 7.58 0.58 -10.03
CA MET A 134 7.21 -0.55 -9.17
C MET A 134 7.49 -1.88 -9.88
N ARG A 135 6.97 -2.04 -11.11
CA ARG A 135 7.11 -3.27 -11.89
C ARG A 135 8.55 -3.55 -12.33
N ASP A 136 9.34 -2.51 -12.58
CA ASP A 136 10.77 -2.63 -12.84
C ASP A 136 11.52 -3.17 -11.61
N SER A 137 11.10 -2.81 -10.40
CA SER A 137 11.65 -3.36 -9.16
C SER A 137 11.16 -4.79 -8.90
N LYS A 138 9.89 -5.08 -9.16
CA LYS A 138 9.28 -6.41 -9.03
C LYS A 138 8.12 -6.57 -10.01
N SER A 139 8.31 -7.38 -11.04
CA SER A 139 7.33 -7.54 -12.13
C SER A 139 6.01 -8.18 -11.69
N THR A 140 5.96 -8.77 -10.50
CA THR A 140 4.78 -9.40 -9.90
C THR A 140 4.20 -8.63 -8.72
N MET A 141 4.55 -7.35 -8.59
CA MET A 141 4.08 -6.53 -7.47
C MET A 141 2.57 -6.36 -7.52
N HIS A 142 1.91 -6.57 -6.39
CA HIS A 142 0.49 -6.25 -6.24
C HIS A 142 0.36 -4.79 -5.84
N ILE A 143 -0.48 -4.03 -6.55
CA ILE A 143 -0.60 -2.59 -6.35
C ILE A 143 -2.05 -2.29 -5.95
N VAL A 144 -2.21 -1.56 -4.87
CA VAL A 144 -3.52 -1.16 -4.34
C VAL A 144 -3.55 0.36 -4.28
N VAL A 145 -4.41 1.00 -5.07
CA VAL A 145 -4.46 2.45 -5.25
C VAL A 145 -5.75 3.02 -4.67
N ALA A 146 -5.66 4.02 -3.81
CA ALA A 146 -6.83 4.71 -3.31
C ALA A 146 -7.38 5.74 -4.30
N GLN A 147 -8.71 5.80 -4.42
CA GLN A 147 -9.39 7.07 -4.64
C GLN A 147 -9.11 7.97 -3.44
N ILE A 148 -8.78 9.23 -3.68
CA ILE A 148 -8.33 10.17 -2.67
C ILE A 148 -9.50 10.61 -1.80
N THR A 149 -9.28 10.77 -0.49
CA THR A 149 -10.27 11.34 0.42
C THR A 149 -10.71 12.73 -0.04
N PRO A 150 -11.95 13.16 0.26
CA PRO A 150 -12.39 14.53 0.02
C PRO A 150 -11.45 15.53 0.71
N MET A 151 -11.35 16.73 0.16
CA MET A 151 -10.46 17.78 0.66
C MET A 151 -11.15 19.14 0.61
N ASN A 152 -11.20 19.82 1.75
CA ASN A 152 -11.69 21.19 1.89
C ASN A 152 -10.81 21.94 2.91
N PRO A 153 -9.58 22.34 2.52
CA PRO A 153 -8.61 22.89 3.46
C PRO A 153 -9.09 24.18 4.11
N THR A 154 -8.82 24.35 5.40
CA THR A 154 -9.23 25.54 6.16
C THR A 154 -8.64 26.84 5.60
N ASP A 155 -7.45 26.79 5.02
CA ASP A 155 -6.79 27.92 4.35
C ASP A 155 -7.33 28.22 2.94
N GLY A 156 -8.27 27.38 2.47
CA GLY A 156 -8.99 27.56 1.22
C GLY A 156 -8.36 26.85 0.03
N CYS A 157 -9.22 26.19 -0.78
CA CYS A 157 -8.87 25.70 -2.10
C CYS A 157 -10.15 25.51 -2.94
N ALA A 158 -10.52 26.53 -3.72
CA ALA A 158 -11.80 26.53 -4.45
C ALA A 158 -11.89 25.45 -5.55
N THR A 159 -10.77 24.94 -6.04
CA THR A 159 -10.71 23.91 -7.10
C THR A 159 -10.49 22.49 -6.56
N CYS A 160 -10.17 22.32 -5.27
CA CYS A 160 -9.75 21.03 -4.73
C CYS A 160 -10.85 19.98 -4.81
N GLU A 161 -12.06 20.27 -4.35
CA GLU A 161 -13.17 19.30 -4.37
C GLU A 161 -13.46 18.80 -5.80
N ALA A 162 -13.54 19.72 -6.76
CA ALA A 162 -13.75 19.36 -8.16
C ALA A 162 -12.57 18.57 -8.75
N GLY A 163 -11.34 18.89 -8.35
CA GLY A 163 -10.14 18.16 -8.76
C GLY A 163 -10.07 16.74 -8.17
N ILE A 164 -10.45 16.57 -6.90
CA ILE A 164 -10.54 15.25 -6.24
C ILE A 164 -11.60 14.40 -6.93
N ILE A 165 -12.79 14.94 -7.18
CA ILE A 165 -13.86 14.23 -7.90
C ILE A 165 -13.36 13.81 -9.29
N ALA A 166 -12.78 14.73 -10.06
CA ALA A 166 -12.30 14.45 -11.40
C ALA A 166 -11.19 13.37 -11.41
N LEU A 167 -10.26 13.40 -10.45
CA LEU A 167 -9.24 12.38 -10.31
C LEU A 167 -9.85 11.03 -9.91
N ASN A 168 -10.73 11.01 -8.91
CA ASN A 168 -11.37 9.80 -8.42
C ASN A 168 -12.25 9.13 -9.48
N ASP A 169 -12.94 9.91 -10.31
CA ASP A 169 -13.73 9.39 -11.44
C ASP A 169 -12.84 8.72 -12.51
N ALA A 170 -11.59 9.18 -12.65
CA ALA A 170 -10.67 8.68 -13.66
C ALA A 170 -9.81 7.48 -13.19
N ILE A 171 -9.53 7.37 -11.89
CA ILE A 171 -8.70 6.29 -11.32
C ILE A 171 -9.17 4.88 -11.69
N PRO A 172 -10.48 4.52 -11.61
CA PRO A 172 -10.92 3.17 -11.95
C PRO A 172 -10.59 2.74 -13.38
N ALA A 173 -10.85 3.61 -14.36
CA ALA A 173 -10.55 3.31 -15.76
C ALA A 173 -9.03 3.25 -16.02
N TRP A 174 -8.26 4.16 -15.42
CA TRP A 174 -6.80 4.12 -15.50
C TRP A 174 -6.22 2.84 -14.89
N ALA A 175 -6.73 2.42 -13.73
CA ALA A 175 -6.29 1.21 -13.05
C ALA A 175 -6.61 -0.03 -13.89
N GLU A 176 -7.82 -0.12 -14.45
CA GLU A 176 -8.21 -1.21 -15.36
C GLU A 176 -7.27 -1.29 -16.58
N GLU A 177 -6.98 -0.16 -17.23
CA GLU A 177 -6.08 -0.10 -18.39
C GLU A 177 -4.64 -0.51 -18.06
N LYS A 178 -4.14 -0.09 -16.89
CA LYS A 178 -2.75 -0.32 -16.48
C LYS A 178 -2.55 -1.67 -15.78
N SER A 179 -3.62 -2.34 -15.33
CA SER A 179 -3.56 -3.61 -14.61
C SER A 179 -3.14 -4.77 -15.51
N THR A 180 -2.40 -5.74 -14.96
CA THR A 180 -2.06 -7.00 -15.64
C THR A 180 -2.39 -8.19 -14.74
N THR A 181 -2.40 -9.41 -15.29
CA THR A 181 -2.61 -10.62 -14.48
C THR A 181 -1.46 -10.84 -13.50
N GLU A 182 -0.22 -10.56 -13.91
CA GLU A 182 0.98 -10.77 -13.10
C GLU A 182 1.19 -9.68 -12.04
N SER A 183 0.71 -8.45 -12.29
CA SER A 183 0.84 -7.30 -11.40
C SER A 183 -0.49 -6.52 -11.38
N PRO A 184 -1.50 -7.05 -10.68
CA PRO A 184 -2.83 -6.45 -10.69
C PRO A 184 -2.84 -5.13 -9.92
N ILE A 185 -3.64 -4.19 -10.43
CA ILE A 185 -3.97 -2.93 -9.74
C ILE A 185 -5.40 -3.03 -9.21
N THR A 186 -5.57 -2.88 -7.90
CA THR A 186 -6.88 -2.85 -7.23
C THR A 186 -7.17 -1.44 -6.73
N VAL A 187 -8.37 -0.93 -6.98
CA VAL A 187 -8.79 0.40 -6.51
C VAL A 187 -9.51 0.29 -5.16
N VAL A 188 -9.21 1.20 -4.25
CA VAL A 188 -9.85 1.36 -2.94
C VAL A 188 -10.65 2.64 -2.92
N ASP A 189 -11.92 2.55 -2.53
CA ASP A 189 -12.75 3.72 -2.30
C ASP A 189 -12.49 4.27 -0.89
N CYS A 190 -11.60 5.26 -0.78
CA CYS A 190 -11.43 6.04 0.45
C CYS A 190 -12.24 7.34 0.45
N TYR A 191 -13.10 7.55 -0.56
CA TYR A 191 -13.87 8.78 -0.73
C TYR A 191 -15.28 8.66 -0.15
N THR A 192 -15.99 7.60 -0.50
CA THR A 192 -17.40 7.42 -0.13
C THR A 192 -17.58 7.31 1.38
N GLY A 193 -18.45 8.15 1.93
CA GLY A 193 -18.75 8.16 3.36
C GLY A 193 -17.70 8.87 4.22
N TYR A 194 -16.70 9.49 3.61
CA TYR A 194 -15.74 10.37 4.26
C TYR A 194 -16.22 11.82 4.19
N ASP A 195 -16.16 12.57 5.30
CA ASP A 195 -16.64 13.94 5.40
C ASP A 195 -15.54 14.83 6.01
N THR A 196 -15.05 15.78 5.23
CA THR A 196 -14.00 16.73 5.66
C THR A 196 -14.34 17.40 6.99
N ALA A 197 -15.60 17.74 7.27
CA ALA A 197 -15.97 18.49 8.47
C ALA A 197 -15.93 17.64 9.76
N THR A 198 -16.11 16.32 9.64
CA THR A 198 -16.24 15.43 10.82
C THR A 198 -15.12 14.39 10.92
N ASP A 199 -14.44 14.09 9.82
CA ASP A 199 -13.39 13.07 9.74
C ASP A 199 -11.99 13.67 9.63
N THR A 200 -11.86 14.98 9.48
CA THR A 200 -10.56 15.69 9.48
C THR A 200 -10.47 16.69 10.62
N TYR A 201 -9.27 17.17 10.91
CA TYR A 201 -9.07 18.26 11.88
C TYR A 201 -8.78 19.62 11.22
N ASP A 202 -8.41 19.65 9.94
CA ASP A 202 -8.05 20.86 9.19
C ASP A 202 -8.68 20.95 7.79
N GLY A 203 -9.58 20.02 7.47
CA GLY A 203 -10.22 19.89 6.16
C GLY A 203 -9.51 18.91 5.21
N VAL A 204 -8.36 18.35 5.59
CA VAL A 204 -7.54 17.46 4.75
C VAL A 204 -7.10 16.21 5.51
N HIS A 205 -6.58 16.39 6.71
CA HIS A 205 -5.89 15.34 7.43
C HIS A 205 -6.80 14.61 8.44
N PRO A 206 -6.76 13.27 8.49
CA PRO A 206 -7.68 12.47 9.28
C PRO A 206 -7.57 12.75 10.78
N ASN A 207 -8.72 12.93 11.43
CA ASN A 207 -8.88 12.80 12.88
C ASN A 207 -9.19 11.32 13.25
N ASP A 208 -9.53 11.02 14.50
CA ASP A 208 -9.82 9.65 14.94
C ASP A 208 -10.94 8.96 14.14
N SER A 209 -12.00 9.69 13.78
CA SER A 209 -13.10 9.18 12.95
C SER A 209 -12.61 8.86 11.53
N GLY A 210 -11.90 9.80 10.91
CA GLY A 210 -11.32 9.60 9.58
C GLY A 210 -10.29 8.48 9.54
N ASN A 211 -9.48 8.33 10.59
CA ASN A 211 -8.52 7.25 10.71
C ASN A 211 -9.21 5.87 10.74
N ALA A 212 -10.32 5.75 11.49
CA ALA A 212 -11.09 4.51 11.55
C ALA A 212 -11.73 4.16 10.19
N LYS A 213 -12.23 5.16 9.46
CA LYS A 213 -12.81 4.97 8.12
C LYS A 213 -11.76 4.54 7.08
N LEU A 214 -10.60 5.20 7.06
CA LEU A 214 -9.49 4.79 6.20
C LEU A 214 -9.07 3.35 6.48
N ALA A 215 -8.84 3.00 7.75
CA ALA A 215 -8.47 1.65 8.13
C ALA A 215 -9.53 0.61 7.72
N ALA A 216 -10.82 0.95 7.76
CA ALA A 216 -11.88 0.06 7.30
C ALA A 216 -11.91 -0.08 5.77
N ALA A 217 -11.76 1.02 5.02
CA ALA A 217 -11.76 1.01 3.56
C ALA A 217 -10.60 0.16 2.98
N TRP A 218 -9.42 0.27 3.58
CA TRP A 218 -8.22 -0.44 3.13
C TRP A 218 -8.21 -1.94 3.45
N PHE A 219 -8.98 -2.39 4.45
CA PHE A 219 -8.85 -3.75 4.99
C PHE A 219 -9.09 -4.86 3.95
N GLU A 220 -10.24 -4.85 3.28
CA GLU A 220 -10.59 -5.92 2.32
C GLU A 220 -9.66 -5.94 1.09
N PRO A 221 -9.40 -4.80 0.40
CA PRO A 221 -8.53 -4.79 -0.77
C PRO A 221 -7.09 -5.19 -0.44
N LEU A 222 -6.56 -4.73 0.70
CA LEU A 222 -5.22 -5.10 1.14
C LEU A 222 -5.14 -6.59 1.51
N SER A 223 -6.12 -7.12 2.23
CA SER A 223 -6.16 -8.53 2.60
C SER A 223 -6.15 -9.43 1.37
N ALA A 224 -6.89 -9.06 0.32
CA ALA A 224 -6.89 -9.77 -0.96
C ALA A 224 -5.53 -9.71 -1.67
N ALA A 225 -4.88 -8.54 -1.68
CA ALA A 225 -3.56 -8.38 -2.26
C ALA A 225 -2.49 -9.18 -1.52
N ILE A 226 -2.52 -9.20 -0.18
CA ILE A 226 -1.64 -10.03 0.66
C ILE A 226 -1.82 -11.51 0.31
N ALA A 227 -3.07 -11.99 0.29
CA ALA A 227 -3.36 -13.39 -0.01
C ALA A 227 -2.85 -13.82 -1.40
N ALA A 228 -2.93 -12.94 -2.39
CA ALA A 228 -2.41 -13.20 -3.73
C ALA A 228 -0.88 -13.16 -3.80
N ALA A 229 -0.24 -12.23 -3.09
CA ALA A 229 1.22 -12.12 -3.02
C ALA A 229 1.89 -13.28 -2.26
N SER A 230 1.17 -13.92 -1.33
CA SER A 230 1.63 -15.11 -0.60
C SER A 230 1.58 -16.42 -1.41
N SER A 231 1.02 -16.40 -2.63
CA SER A 231 0.71 -17.62 -3.40
C SER A 231 1.74 -18.04 -4.45
#